data_AF-R0HLS8-F1
#
_entry.id   AF-R0HLS8-F1
#
_cell.length_a   1.000
_cell.length_b   1.000
_cell.length_c   1.000
_cell.angle_alpha   90.00
_cell.angle_beta   90.00
_cell.angle_gamma   90.00
#
_symmetry.space_group_name_H-M   'P 1'
#
loop_
_entity.id
_entity.type
_entity.pdbx_description
1 polymer ?
#
loop_
_entity_poly.entity_id
_entity_poly.type
_entity_poly.pdbx_seq_one_letter_code
_entity_poly.pdbx_strand_id
1 'polypeptide(L)'
;MEEDTHDGSLDLQQIRSRVKELESIHRNCKYEPGESCTSDSENLVQDFVLQFETKVNEIVEDYSDVDILDVEDSDAYLEYLRKELHSVEAESAKVSEEIERLSRSHAEDSSRLERDLEGLLLSLDSMSSQDVNKSKESPPSCSSMEVCEVNDDDKFKMFELENQMEEKRMILKSLEDLDSLRKRFDAAEQVEDALTGLKVLEFDGNFIRLQLRTYIPELDGLPAQHKFEHTTKPSELIHELLIYLKDKTTEITKLEMFPNDVYIGDIIEAADSFRQVRLHSAVLDTRSSVQWVVAKVQDRIITTTLRKYIVTSSKTMRHTFKYYDKDETIVAHIAGGIDAFLKVSDGWPLLNSPLKLASLKNSDNQSKGISLSLICKVEELANSLDLQTRQNLSGFIDAIEKILVHQTREELQSNDSSQK
;
A
#
# COMPACT_ATOMS: atom_id res chain seq x y z
N MET A 1 62.77 7.68 47.95
CA MET A 1 63.54 7.94 46.72
C MET A 1 63.23 6.75 45.84
N GLU A 2 62.17 6.90 45.05
CA GLU A 2 61.67 5.91 44.09
C GLU A 2 62.57 5.98 42.86
N GLU A 3 62.97 4.82 42.35
CA GLU A 3 63.50 4.71 41.00
C GLU A 3 62.95 3.40 40.41
N ASP A 4 61.75 3.53 39.84
CA ASP A 4 61.13 2.54 38.96
C ASP A 4 61.99 2.42 37.70
N THR A 5 62.76 1.33 37.59
CA THR A 5 63.29 0.88 36.30
C THR A 5 62.41 -0.25 35.79
N HIS A 6 61.35 0.14 35.09
CA HIS A 6 60.61 -0.75 34.20
C HIS A 6 61.55 -1.22 33.09
N ASP A 7 62.21 -2.37 33.28
CA ASP A 7 62.88 -3.09 32.20
C ASP A 7 61.81 -3.85 31.39
N GLY A 8 61.06 -3.08 30.60
CA GLY A 8 60.17 -3.63 29.59
C GLY A 8 61.00 -4.06 28.40
N SER A 9 61.58 -5.26 28.43
CA SER A 9 62.11 -5.87 27.21
C SER A 9 60.92 -6.08 26.25
N LEU A 10 60.73 -5.12 25.34
CA LEU A 10 59.72 -5.16 24.29
C LEU A 10 59.88 -6.47 23.52
N ASP A 11 58.96 -7.41 23.71
CA ASP A 11 58.97 -8.69 23.01
C ASP A 11 58.72 -8.43 21.51
N LEU A 12 59.82 -8.42 20.76
CA LEU A 12 59.80 -8.18 19.32
C LEU A 12 58.95 -9.22 18.59
N GLN A 13 58.77 -10.43 19.13
CA GLN A 13 57.86 -11.41 18.55
C GLN A 13 56.39 -11.03 18.75
N GLN A 14 56.03 -10.52 19.93
CA GLN A 14 54.68 -10.01 20.21
C GLN A 14 54.34 -8.76 19.39
N ILE A 15 55.32 -7.89 19.14
CA ILE A 15 55.14 -6.72 18.26
C ILE A 15 55.00 -7.18 16.80
N ARG A 16 55.82 -8.15 16.35
CA ARG A 16 55.67 -8.77 15.01
C ARG A 16 54.31 -9.41 14.82
N SER A 17 53.78 -10.13 15.81
CA SER A 17 52.47 -10.75 15.71
C SER A 17 51.36 -9.71 15.64
N ARG A 18 51.42 -8.64 16.45
CA ARG A 18 50.47 -7.52 16.43
C ARG A 18 50.48 -6.74 15.11
N VAL A 19 51.66 -6.49 14.53
CA VAL A 19 51.77 -5.82 13.23
C VAL A 19 51.21 -6.69 12.10
N LYS A 20 51.44 -8.01 12.13
CA LYS A 20 50.85 -8.96 11.18
C LYS A 20 49.33 -9.11 11.35
N GLU A 21 48.84 -9.04 12.58
CA GLU A 21 47.40 -9.04 12.88
C GLU A 21 46.73 -7.78 12.29
N LEU A 22 47.33 -6.60 12.47
CA LEU A 22 46.90 -5.34 11.85
C LEU A 22 46.94 -5.37 10.32
N GLU A 23 47.99 -5.94 9.74
CA GLU A 23 48.08 -6.16 8.28
C GLU A 23 46.97 -7.11 7.79
N SER A 24 46.67 -8.17 8.56
CA SER A 24 45.59 -9.11 8.24
C SER A 24 44.21 -8.44 8.33
N ILE A 25 43.96 -7.60 9.33
CA ILE A 25 42.70 -6.85 9.47
C ILE A 25 42.55 -5.84 8.33
N HIS A 26 43.61 -5.10 8.00
CA HIS A 26 43.61 -4.16 6.87
C HIS A 26 43.41 -4.87 5.52
N ARG A 27 44.04 -6.03 5.33
CA ARG A 27 43.86 -6.86 4.13
C ARG A 27 42.44 -7.43 4.05
N ASN A 28 41.85 -7.83 5.17
CA ASN A 28 40.46 -8.28 5.22
C ASN A 28 39.46 -7.13 4.97
N CYS A 29 39.79 -5.90 5.35
CA CYS A 29 38.99 -4.72 4.97
C CYS A 29 39.13 -4.34 3.48
N LYS A 30 40.27 -4.63 2.83
CA LYS A 30 40.46 -4.48 1.37
C LYS A 30 39.85 -5.63 0.55
N TYR A 31 39.70 -6.80 1.16
CA TYR A 31 39.18 -8.05 0.59
C TYR A 31 37.91 -8.52 1.31
N GLU A 32 37.00 -7.62 1.65
CA GLU A 32 35.61 -7.95 1.34
C GLU A 32 35.47 -7.76 -0.17
N PRO A 33 35.28 -8.83 -0.94
CA PRO A 33 34.68 -8.66 -2.25
C PRO A 33 33.33 -7.99 -1.97
N GLY A 34 33.10 -6.84 -2.59
CA GLY A 34 31.74 -6.30 -2.78
C GLY A 34 30.89 -7.22 -3.66
N GLU A 35 30.83 -8.51 -3.34
CA GLU A 35 30.02 -9.53 -3.98
C GLU A 35 29.36 -10.36 -2.88
N SER A 36 28.19 -9.89 -2.43
CA SER A 36 26.92 -10.63 -2.51
C SER A 36 25.85 -10.22 -1.48
N CYS A 37 26.05 -9.20 -0.65
CA CYS A 37 24.98 -8.74 0.27
C CYS A 37 24.52 -7.28 0.17
N THR A 38 25.19 -6.41 -0.58
CA THR A 38 24.70 -5.02 -0.76
C THR A 38 23.76 -4.88 -1.95
N SER A 39 24.11 -5.50 -3.08
CA SER A 39 23.32 -5.46 -4.32
C SER A 39 21.89 -5.98 -4.14
N ASP A 40 21.67 -7.06 -3.39
CA ASP A 40 20.32 -7.60 -3.23
C ASP A 40 19.44 -6.68 -2.36
N SER A 41 20.03 -6.01 -1.36
CA SER A 41 19.30 -5.06 -0.51
C SER A 41 19.02 -3.73 -1.20
N GLU A 42 19.98 -3.18 -1.97
CA GLU A 42 19.77 -1.97 -2.76
C GLU A 42 18.82 -2.24 -3.93
N ASN A 43 18.92 -3.39 -4.59
CA ASN A 43 17.97 -3.79 -5.63
C ASN A 43 16.56 -3.99 -5.04
N LEU A 44 16.42 -4.59 -3.86
CA LEU A 44 15.12 -4.74 -3.20
C LEU A 44 14.52 -3.38 -2.80
N VAL A 45 15.33 -2.47 -2.27
CA VAL A 45 14.88 -1.12 -1.92
C VAL A 45 14.50 -0.33 -3.18
N GLN A 46 15.29 -0.46 -4.24
CA GLN A 46 15.05 0.23 -5.51
C GLN A 46 13.85 -0.36 -6.27
N ASP A 47 13.64 -1.67 -6.19
CA ASP A 47 12.45 -2.35 -6.71
C ASP A 47 11.20 -1.97 -5.90
N PHE A 48 11.33 -1.82 -4.57
CA PHE A 48 10.24 -1.31 -3.73
C PHE A 48 9.90 0.15 -4.03
N VAL A 49 10.91 1.00 -4.23
CA VAL A 49 10.73 2.40 -4.64
C VAL A 49 10.06 2.48 -6.02
N LEU A 50 10.51 1.68 -6.98
CA LEU A 50 9.92 1.63 -8.32
C LEU A 50 8.47 1.10 -8.30
N GLN A 51 8.20 0.05 -7.54
CA GLN A 51 6.84 -0.49 -7.39
C GLN A 51 5.93 0.51 -6.67
N PHE A 52 6.43 1.19 -5.64
CA PHE A 52 5.69 2.21 -4.92
C PHE A 52 5.42 3.43 -5.80
N GLU A 53 6.42 3.93 -6.53
CA GLU A 53 6.29 5.04 -7.48
C GLU A 53 5.31 4.70 -8.61
N THR A 54 5.38 3.47 -9.14
CA THR A 54 4.44 2.98 -10.14
C THR A 54 3.02 2.93 -9.59
N LYS A 55 2.83 2.40 -8.37
CA LYS A 55 1.52 2.34 -7.69
C LYS A 55 0.96 3.73 -7.38
N VAL A 56 1.80 4.67 -6.96
CA VAL A 56 1.40 6.06 -6.70
C VAL A 56 1.00 6.75 -7.99
N ASN A 57 1.78 6.58 -9.07
CA ASN A 57 1.44 7.14 -10.38
C ASN A 57 0.14 6.52 -10.94
N GLU A 58 -0.07 5.22 -10.74
CA GLU A 58 -1.32 4.54 -11.12
C GLU A 58 -2.53 5.08 -10.33
N ILE A 59 -2.38 5.36 -9.03
CA ILE A 59 -3.40 6.04 -8.23
C ILE A 59 -3.63 7.47 -8.77
N VAL A 60 -2.57 8.23 -9.03
CA VAL A 60 -2.69 9.61 -9.55
C VAL A 60 -3.38 9.64 -10.93
N GLU A 61 -3.08 8.70 -11.82
CA GLU A 61 -3.77 8.56 -13.11
C GLU A 61 -5.24 8.14 -12.94
N ASP A 62 -5.54 7.23 -12.01
CA ASP A 62 -6.92 6.80 -11.72
C ASP A 62 -7.80 7.93 -11.15
N TYR A 63 -7.21 8.95 -10.52
CA TYR A 63 -7.91 10.13 -10.01
C TYR A 63 -7.71 11.39 -10.88
N SER A 64 -7.05 11.27 -12.03
CA SER A 64 -6.79 12.40 -12.95
C SER A 64 -8.03 12.92 -13.68
N ASP A 65 -9.16 12.20 -13.61
CA ASP A 65 -10.46 12.60 -14.17
C ASP A 65 -11.32 13.41 -13.17
N VAL A 66 -10.73 13.83 -12.05
CA VAL A 66 -11.37 14.65 -11.02
C VAL A 66 -10.98 16.11 -11.22
N ASP A 67 -11.66 16.77 -12.15
CA ASP A 67 -11.63 18.21 -12.42
C ASP A 67 -12.36 18.98 -11.28
N ILE A 68 -11.95 18.78 -10.00
CA ILE A 68 -12.65 19.27 -8.79
C ILE A 68 -11.73 20.11 -7.88
N LEU A 69 -10.77 20.85 -8.42
CA LEU A 69 -10.15 21.95 -7.65
C LEU A 69 -10.06 23.22 -8.49
N ASP A 70 -10.42 24.33 -7.85
CA ASP A 70 -10.33 25.67 -8.41
C ASP A 70 -8.88 25.89 -8.88
N VAL A 71 -8.72 26.36 -10.12
CA VAL A 71 -7.45 26.38 -10.86
C VAL A 71 -6.35 27.14 -10.10
N GLU A 72 -6.75 28.11 -9.26
CA GLU A 72 -5.85 28.94 -8.46
C GLU A 72 -5.11 28.21 -7.31
N ASP A 73 -5.70 27.20 -6.65
CA ASP A 73 -5.09 26.52 -5.50
C ASP A 73 -4.16 25.36 -5.93
N SER A 74 -4.44 24.79 -7.11
CA SER A 74 -3.69 23.67 -7.70
C SER A 74 -2.29 24.11 -8.15
N ASP A 75 -2.18 25.29 -8.75
CA ASP A 75 -0.91 25.86 -9.19
C ASP A 75 0.00 26.21 -8.01
N ALA A 76 -0.56 26.72 -6.91
CA ALA A 76 0.20 27.03 -5.69
C ALA A 76 0.76 25.77 -5.03
N TYR A 77 0.00 24.67 -5.02
CA TYR A 77 0.45 23.39 -4.50
C TYR A 77 1.53 22.73 -5.40
N LEU A 78 1.37 22.81 -6.72
CA LEU A 78 2.40 22.36 -7.66
C LEU A 78 3.69 23.17 -7.55
N GLU A 79 3.60 24.49 -7.34
CA GLU A 79 4.78 25.33 -7.14
C GLU A 79 5.47 25.02 -5.81
N TYR A 80 4.71 24.70 -4.76
CA TYR A 80 5.24 24.23 -3.48
C TYR A 80 6.01 22.91 -3.64
N LEU A 81 5.40 21.90 -4.28
CA LEU A 81 6.05 20.61 -4.54
C LEU A 81 7.32 20.75 -5.39
N ARG A 82 7.30 21.64 -6.39
CA ARG A 82 8.48 21.91 -7.23
C ARG A 82 9.61 22.55 -6.44
N LYS A 83 9.30 23.42 -5.46
CA LYS A 83 10.29 24.00 -4.54
C LYS A 83 10.86 22.95 -3.59
N GLU A 84 10.02 22.08 -3.04
CA GLU A 84 10.46 21.00 -2.16
C GLU A 84 11.37 20.01 -2.90
N LEU A 85 11.01 19.65 -4.14
CA LEU A 85 11.84 18.79 -5.00
C LEU A 85 13.22 19.39 -5.24
N HIS A 86 13.31 20.66 -5.63
CA HIS A 86 14.60 21.32 -5.84
C HIS A 86 15.42 21.45 -4.55
N SER A 87 14.76 21.61 -3.39
CA SER A 87 15.43 21.60 -2.09
C SER A 87 16.05 20.24 -1.79
N VAL A 88 15.29 19.16 -2.01
CA VAL A 88 15.76 17.77 -1.82
C VAL A 88 16.87 17.41 -2.81
N GLU A 89 16.78 17.82 -4.07
CA GLU A 89 17.85 17.63 -5.07
C GLU A 89 19.14 18.33 -4.64
N ALA A 90 19.05 19.55 -4.09
CA ALA A 90 20.21 20.30 -3.60
C ALA A 90 20.83 19.65 -2.35
N GLU A 91 20.02 19.15 -1.42
CA GLU A 91 20.51 18.38 -0.26
C GLU A 91 21.16 17.07 -0.70
N SER A 92 20.55 16.34 -1.65
CA SER A 92 21.08 15.10 -2.21
C SER A 92 22.44 15.31 -2.90
N ALA A 93 22.59 16.43 -3.62
CA ALA A 93 23.87 16.82 -4.21
C ALA A 93 24.96 17.08 -3.15
N LYS A 94 24.63 17.78 -2.06
CA LYS A 94 25.57 17.99 -0.93
C LYS A 94 25.96 16.69 -0.26
N VAL A 95 24.99 15.79 -0.04
CA VAL A 95 25.26 14.47 0.56
C VAL A 95 26.18 13.65 -0.34
N SER A 96 25.96 13.67 -1.65
CA SER A 96 26.85 13.02 -2.62
C SER A 96 28.27 13.59 -2.59
N GLU A 97 28.42 14.91 -2.54
CA GLU A 97 29.73 15.56 -2.45
C GLU A 97 30.45 15.18 -1.15
N GLU A 98 29.72 15.09 -0.04
CA GLU A 98 30.26 14.68 1.26
C GLU A 98 30.70 13.20 1.27
N ILE A 99 29.94 12.31 0.63
CA ILE A 99 30.30 10.90 0.45
C ILE A 99 31.59 10.79 -0.39
N GLU A 100 31.70 11.55 -1.47
CA GLU A 100 32.90 11.54 -2.31
C GLU A 100 34.13 12.05 -1.52
N ARG A 101 33.95 13.12 -0.75
CA ARG A 101 35.00 13.68 0.11
C ARG A 101 35.46 12.67 1.17
N LEU A 102 34.54 12.00 1.85
CA LEU A 102 34.84 10.96 2.84
C LEU A 102 35.52 9.75 2.22
N SER A 103 35.05 9.30 1.04
CA SER A 103 35.65 8.18 0.31
C SER A 103 37.10 8.48 -0.09
N ARG A 104 37.38 9.69 -0.56
CA ARG A 104 38.73 10.14 -0.91
C ARG A 104 39.64 10.18 0.32
N SER A 105 39.17 10.78 1.42
CA SER A 105 39.91 10.81 2.70
C SER A 105 40.22 9.39 3.20
N HIS A 106 39.24 8.48 3.16
CA HIS A 106 39.42 7.10 3.58
C HIS A 106 40.48 6.37 2.73
N ALA A 107 40.46 6.57 1.41
CA ALA A 107 41.48 5.98 0.52
C ALA A 107 42.89 6.52 0.82
N GLU A 108 43.01 7.82 1.06
CA GLU A 108 44.27 8.47 1.43
C GLU A 108 44.81 7.95 2.77
N ASP A 109 43.96 7.91 3.80
CA ASP A 109 44.32 7.42 5.14
C ASP A 109 44.67 5.93 5.12
N SER A 110 43.95 5.12 4.35
CA SER A 110 44.25 3.69 4.17
C SER A 110 45.59 3.47 3.49
N SER A 111 45.91 4.26 2.44
CA SER A 111 47.21 4.21 1.76
C SER A 111 48.37 4.66 2.66
N ARG A 112 48.11 5.59 3.57
CA ARG A 112 49.08 6.05 4.55
C ARG A 112 49.34 4.99 5.61
N LEU A 113 48.29 4.37 6.14
CA LEU A 113 48.41 3.27 7.09
C LEU A 113 49.19 2.08 6.52
N GLU A 114 48.93 1.73 5.25
CA GLU A 114 49.67 0.68 4.54
C GLU A 114 51.18 0.97 4.46
N ARG A 115 51.54 2.20 4.11
CA ARG A 115 52.95 2.65 4.06
C ARG A 115 53.61 2.63 5.44
N ASP A 116 52.89 3.03 6.49
CA ASP A 116 53.39 3.04 7.86
C ASP A 116 53.61 1.61 8.37
N LEU A 117 52.71 0.68 8.05
CA LEU A 117 52.85 -0.75 8.37
C LEU A 117 54.04 -1.38 7.62
N GLU A 118 54.21 -1.08 6.33
CA GLU A 118 55.36 -1.55 5.55
C GLU A 118 56.69 -1.02 6.13
N GLY A 119 56.74 0.26 6.50
CA GLY A 119 57.90 0.87 7.15
C GLY A 119 58.22 0.26 8.52
N LEU A 120 57.21 -0.08 9.31
CA LEU A 120 57.37 -0.77 10.60
C LEU A 120 57.90 -2.20 10.40
N LEU A 121 57.40 -2.94 9.42
CA LEU A 121 57.89 -4.28 9.08
C LEU A 121 59.37 -4.25 8.67
N LEU A 122 59.75 -3.31 7.79
CA LEU A 122 61.15 -3.14 7.37
C LEU A 122 62.07 -2.76 8.54
N SER A 123 61.62 -1.88 9.43
CA SER A 123 62.37 -1.49 10.63
C SER A 123 62.58 -2.68 11.57
N LEU A 124 61.55 -3.49 11.75
CA LEU A 124 61.56 -4.65 12.62
C LEU A 124 62.43 -5.79 12.08
N ASP A 125 62.53 -5.92 10.76
CA ASP A 125 63.48 -6.83 10.09
C ASP A 125 64.93 -6.35 10.20
N SER A 126 65.16 -5.03 10.11
CA SER A 126 66.49 -4.46 10.33
C SER A 126 66.99 -4.68 11.77
N MET A 127 66.13 -4.52 12.78
CA MET A 127 66.46 -4.79 14.19
C MET A 127 66.77 -6.27 14.44
N SER A 128 65.99 -7.18 13.83
CA SER A 128 66.26 -8.62 13.91
C SER A 128 67.58 -9.03 13.27
N SER A 129 68.03 -8.31 12.23
CA SER A 129 69.33 -8.57 11.58
C SER A 129 70.54 -8.07 12.39
N GLN A 130 70.33 -7.06 13.25
CA GLN A 130 71.37 -6.47 14.09
C GLN A 130 71.67 -7.34 15.33
N ASP A 131 70.68 -8.09 15.81
CA ASP A 131 70.81 -9.01 16.95
C ASP A 131 71.69 -10.24 16.65
N VAL A 132 71.80 -10.61 15.36
CA VAL A 132 72.66 -11.73 14.91
C VAL A 132 74.16 -11.36 14.91
N ASN A 133 74.50 -10.07 14.83
CA ASN A 133 75.91 -9.63 14.72
C ASN A 133 76.61 -9.35 16.07
N LYS A 134 75.91 -9.45 17.21
CA LYS A 134 76.52 -9.27 18.55
C LYS A 134 76.68 -10.56 19.37
N SER A 135 76.25 -11.71 18.85
CA SER A 135 76.30 -13.00 19.55
C SER A 135 77.36 -13.94 18.94
N LYS A 136 78.64 -13.62 19.12
CA LYS A 136 79.74 -14.60 18.99
C LYS A 136 80.78 -14.35 20.06
N GLU A 137 80.55 -14.89 21.27
CA GLU A 137 81.62 -15.36 22.16
C GLU A 137 81.07 -16.29 23.28
N SER A 138 81.27 -17.59 23.05
CA SER A 138 81.39 -18.75 23.99
C SER A 138 80.31 -19.12 25.06
N PRO A 139 80.06 -20.43 25.30
CA PRO A 139 78.99 -20.96 26.17
C PRO A 139 79.46 -21.39 27.58
N PRO A 140 78.53 -21.79 28.48
CA PRO A 140 78.65 -23.15 29.03
C PRO A 140 77.33 -23.93 29.28
N SER A 141 77.48 -25.24 29.11
CA SER A 141 76.79 -26.44 29.63
C SER A 141 75.54 -26.40 30.53
N CYS A 142 74.60 -27.27 30.12
CA CYS A 142 73.80 -28.26 30.88
C CYS A 142 73.13 -27.87 32.20
N SER A 143 71.79 -27.90 32.22
CA SER A 143 71.06 -28.68 33.24
C SER A 143 69.64 -29.05 32.81
N SER A 144 69.37 -30.35 32.95
CA SER A 144 68.12 -31.00 33.31
C SER A 144 66.80 -30.61 32.63
N MET A 145 66.34 -31.60 31.88
CA MET A 145 65.00 -31.82 31.38
C MET A 145 63.95 -31.78 32.51
N GLU A 146 63.06 -30.79 32.44
CA GLU A 146 61.68 -30.91 32.92
C GLU A 146 60.83 -30.14 31.91
N VAL A 147 60.47 -30.84 30.82
CA VAL A 147 59.47 -30.36 29.89
C VAL A 147 58.15 -30.52 30.66
N CYS A 148 57.63 -29.43 31.19
CA CYS A 148 56.21 -29.36 31.50
C CYS A 148 55.48 -29.65 30.18
N GLU A 149 54.97 -30.86 30.01
CA GLU A 149 53.92 -31.14 29.03
C GLU A 149 52.73 -30.25 29.43
N VAL A 150 52.69 -29.06 28.86
CA VAL A 150 51.46 -28.27 28.78
C VAL A 150 50.52 -29.16 27.96
N ASN A 151 49.41 -29.56 28.58
CA ASN A 151 48.45 -30.50 28.03
C ASN A 151 47.89 -29.97 26.70
N ASP A 152 48.52 -30.34 25.57
CA ASP A 152 48.15 -29.86 24.23
C ASP A 152 46.70 -30.21 23.88
N ASP A 153 46.16 -31.29 24.46
CA ASP A 153 44.76 -31.73 24.30
C ASP A 153 43.75 -30.70 24.85
N ASP A 154 44.09 -30.02 25.96
CA ASP A 154 43.25 -28.94 26.53
C ASP A 154 43.27 -27.69 25.63
N LYS A 155 44.40 -27.44 24.94
CA LYS A 155 44.55 -26.31 24.02
C LYS A 155 43.77 -26.53 22.71
N PHE A 156 43.78 -27.74 22.15
CA PHE A 156 42.95 -28.09 21.00
C PHE A 156 41.46 -27.98 21.32
N LYS A 157 41.05 -28.48 22.48
CA LYS A 157 39.66 -28.38 22.96
C LYS A 157 39.22 -26.93 23.19
N MET A 158 40.14 -26.07 23.62
CA MET A 158 39.89 -24.63 23.77
C MET A 158 39.62 -23.95 22.42
N PHE A 159 40.43 -24.23 21.39
CA PHE A 159 40.21 -23.69 20.05
C PHE A 159 38.90 -24.19 19.42
N GLU A 160 38.54 -25.46 19.64
CA GLU A 160 37.28 -25.99 19.13
C GLU A 160 36.07 -25.35 19.81
N LEU A 161 36.13 -25.11 21.12
CA LEU A 161 35.10 -24.37 21.85
C LEU A 161 35.02 -22.90 21.39
N GLU A 162 36.15 -22.25 21.11
CA GLU A 162 36.19 -20.89 20.58
C GLU A 162 35.54 -20.80 19.19
N ASN A 163 35.86 -21.75 18.30
CA ASN A 163 35.22 -21.86 16.99
C ASN A 163 33.70 -22.09 17.12
N GLN A 164 33.26 -22.98 18.02
CA GLN A 164 31.83 -23.20 18.30
C GLN A 164 31.14 -21.96 18.89
N MET A 165 31.84 -21.16 19.70
CA MET A 165 31.31 -19.91 20.23
C MET A 165 31.17 -18.86 19.12
N GLU A 166 32.13 -18.77 18.21
CA GLU A 166 32.07 -17.86 17.07
C GLU A 166 30.93 -18.25 16.12
N GLU A 167 30.78 -19.54 15.80
CA GLU A 167 29.66 -20.05 15.01
C GLU A 167 28.31 -19.69 15.65
N LYS A 168 28.16 -19.94 16.96
CA LYS A 168 26.95 -19.56 17.69
C LYS A 168 26.73 -18.05 17.70
N ARG A 169 27.78 -17.24 17.78
CA ARG A 169 27.68 -15.78 17.72
C ARG A 169 27.20 -15.32 16.34
N MET A 170 27.72 -15.91 15.27
CA MET A 170 27.25 -15.63 13.91
C MET A 170 25.78 -16.02 13.72
N ILE A 171 25.36 -17.19 14.20
CA ILE A 171 23.95 -17.61 14.15
C ILE A 171 23.06 -16.63 14.94
N LEU A 172 23.47 -16.26 16.16
CA LEU A 172 22.72 -15.29 16.96
C LEU A 172 22.56 -13.95 16.24
N LYS A 173 23.62 -13.45 15.62
CA LYS A 173 23.58 -12.22 14.82
C LYS A 173 22.61 -12.36 13.64
N SER A 174 22.66 -13.47 12.90
CA SER A 174 21.72 -13.71 11.79
C SER A 174 20.25 -13.79 12.23
N LEU A 175 19.98 -14.34 13.42
CA LEU A 175 18.64 -14.39 13.99
C LEU A 175 18.16 -12.99 14.43
N GLU A 176 19.06 -12.17 14.97
CA GLU A 176 18.77 -10.78 15.31
C GLU A 176 18.48 -9.94 14.05
N ASP A 177 19.25 -10.16 12.98
CA ASP A 177 19.03 -9.52 11.67
C ASP A 177 17.67 -9.93 11.07
N LEU A 178 17.30 -11.21 11.17
CA LEU A 178 15.99 -11.71 10.73
C LEU A 178 14.83 -11.16 11.58
N ASP A 179 14.99 -11.02 12.90
CA ASP A 179 13.99 -10.39 13.77
C ASP A 179 13.83 -8.89 13.43
N SER A 180 14.93 -8.21 13.13
CA SER A 180 14.93 -6.83 12.63
C SER A 180 14.22 -6.70 11.28
N LEU A 181 14.46 -7.62 10.34
CA LEU A 181 13.74 -7.68 9.07
C LEU A 181 12.25 -7.92 9.28
N ARG A 182 11.88 -8.87 10.14
CA ARG A 182 10.49 -9.17 10.48
C ARG A 182 9.77 -7.93 11.03
N LYS A 183 10.39 -7.21 11.99
CA LYS A 183 9.83 -5.96 12.53
C LYS A 183 9.62 -4.89 11.47
N ARG A 184 10.54 -4.79 10.48
CA ARG A 184 10.38 -3.87 9.35
C ARG A 184 9.21 -4.25 8.45
N PHE A 185 9.03 -5.54 8.15
CA PHE A 185 7.88 -6.01 7.39
C PHE A 185 6.57 -5.79 8.15
N ASP A 186 6.51 -6.13 9.44
CA ASP A 186 5.34 -5.88 10.29
C ASP A 186 4.96 -4.37 10.33
N ALA A 187 5.96 -3.48 10.30
CA ALA A 187 5.74 -2.04 10.24
C ALA A 187 5.27 -1.56 8.86
N ALA A 188 5.84 -2.10 7.78
CA ALA A 188 5.42 -1.79 6.41
C ALA A 188 3.98 -2.25 6.14
N GLU A 189 3.62 -3.46 6.60
CA GLU A 189 2.25 -4.00 6.52
C GLU A 189 1.26 -3.08 7.25
N GLN A 190 1.59 -2.59 8.46
CA GLN A 190 0.71 -1.64 9.18
C GLN A 190 0.50 -0.33 8.42
N VAL A 191 1.52 0.16 7.70
CA VAL A 191 1.40 1.37 6.87
C VAL A 191 0.54 1.09 5.65
N GLU A 192 0.75 -0.05 4.97
CA GLU A 192 -0.05 -0.45 3.81
C GLU A 192 -1.53 -0.67 4.18
N ASP A 193 -1.78 -1.36 5.30
CA ASP A 193 -3.12 -1.56 5.88
C ASP A 193 -3.82 -0.22 6.14
N ALA A 194 -3.09 0.77 6.66
CA ALA A 194 -3.64 2.09 6.95
C ALA A 194 -3.96 2.90 5.68
N LEU A 195 -3.12 2.81 4.65
CA LEU A 195 -3.27 3.53 3.39
C LEU A 195 -4.35 2.93 2.48
N THR A 196 -4.38 1.60 2.37
CA THR A 196 -5.33 0.89 1.49
C THR A 196 -6.64 0.54 2.18
N GLY A 197 -6.65 0.55 3.52
CA GLY A 197 -7.73 0.01 4.31
C GLY A 197 -7.90 -1.50 4.15
N LEU A 198 -6.92 -2.22 3.59
CA LEU A 198 -6.99 -3.66 3.37
C LEU A 198 -6.06 -4.35 4.36
N LYS A 199 -6.58 -5.32 5.12
CA LYS A 199 -5.78 -6.16 6.00
C LYS A 199 -6.00 -7.64 5.69
N VAL A 200 -4.93 -8.40 5.52
CA VAL A 200 -5.02 -9.86 5.33
C VAL A 200 -5.17 -10.52 6.69
N LEU A 201 -6.28 -11.23 6.91
CA LEU A 201 -6.55 -11.95 8.16
C LEU A 201 -6.07 -13.40 8.10
N GLU A 202 -6.29 -14.04 6.96
CA GLU A 202 -5.96 -15.45 6.75
C GLU A 202 -5.70 -15.69 5.27
N PHE A 203 -4.64 -16.45 4.97
CA PHE A 203 -4.32 -16.90 3.63
C PHE A 203 -4.03 -18.39 3.70
N ASP A 204 -5.04 -19.19 3.32
CA ASP A 204 -4.90 -20.62 3.10
C ASP A 204 -4.91 -20.87 1.59
N GLY A 205 -4.29 -21.96 1.13
CA GLY A 205 -4.09 -22.21 -0.32
C GLY A 205 -5.37 -22.20 -1.16
N ASN A 206 -6.54 -22.34 -0.50
CA ASN A 206 -7.86 -22.40 -1.12
C ASN A 206 -8.76 -21.20 -0.79
N PHE A 207 -8.38 -20.31 0.14
CA PHE A 207 -9.17 -19.11 0.41
C PHE A 207 -8.32 -17.97 0.99
N ILE A 208 -8.74 -16.74 0.67
CA ILE A 208 -8.19 -15.51 1.24
C ILE A 208 -9.27 -14.87 2.09
N ARG A 209 -8.96 -14.56 3.35
CA ARG A 209 -9.82 -13.77 4.23
C ARG A 209 -9.21 -12.39 4.44
N LEU A 210 -9.96 -11.37 4.05
CA LEU A 210 -9.54 -9.98 4.08
C LEU A 210 -10.46 -9.18 5.00
N GLN A 211 -9.92 -8.21 5.71
CA GLN A 211 -10.67 -7.13 6.33
C GLN A 211 -10.54 -5.89 5.45
N LEU A 212 -11.68 -5.33 5.09
CA LEU A 212 -11.84 -4.13 4.28
C LEU A 212 -12.34 -3.01 5.20
N ARG A 213 -11.47 -2.03 5.44
CA ARG A 213 -11.76 -0.77 6.08
C ARG A 213 -12.02 0.26 4.99
N THR A 214 -13.28 0.56 4.76
CA THR A 214 -13.73 1.46 3.70
C THR A 214 -14.14 2.81 4.28
N TYR A 215 -13.47 3.87 3.85
CA TYR A 215 -13.79 5.24 4.23
C TYR A 215 -14.90 5.79 3.33
N ILE A 216 -15.94 6.34 3.93
CA ILE A 216 -17.07 6.90 3.18
C ILE A 216 -16.80 8.38 2.94
N PRO A 217 -16.71 8.85 1.68
CA PRO A 217 -16.47 10.25 1.38
C PRO A 217 -17.54 11.13 2.03
N GLU A 218 -17.10 12.25 2.62
CA GLU A 218 -18.03 13.26 3.09
C GLU A 218 -18.73 13.89 1.89
N LEU A 219 -20.06 13.85 1.87
CA LEU A 219 -20.86 14.48 0.79
C LEU A 219 -20.82 16.02 0.82
N ASP A 220 -20.07 16.65 1.72
CA ASP A 220 -19.95 18.12 1.78
C ASP A 220 -19.15 18.59 0.55
N GLY A 221 -19.85 18.86 -0.55
CA GLY A 221 -19.29 19.29 -1.83
C GLY A 221 -19.90 18.64 -3.07
N LEU A 222 -20.68 17.55 -2.93
CA LEU A 222 -21.35 16.93 -4.08
C LEU A 222 -22.58 17.76 -4.53
N PRO A 223 -22.81 17.92 -5.85
CA PRO A 223 -23.94 18.69 -6.39
C PRO A 223 -25.31 18.10 -5.96
N ALA A 224 -25.32 16.82 -5.57
CA ALA A 224 -26.44 16.17 -4.93
C ALA A 224 -26.46 16.42 -3.41
N GLN A 225 -26.87 17.62 -3.00
CA GLN A 225 -27.88 17.90 -1.94
C GLN A 225 -27.55 18.97 -0.88
N HIS A 226 -28.65 19.52 -0.39
CA HIS A 226 -28.83 20.39 0.76
C HIS A 226 -28.03 19.98 2.00
N LYS A 227 -27.67 20.98 2.81
CA LYS A 227 -27.11 20.83 4.17
C LYS A 227 -27.94 19.82 4.96
N PHE A 228 -27.43 18.61 5.10
CA PHE A 228 -28.07 17.57 5.90
C PHE A 228 -27.82 17.85 7.38
N GLU A 229 -28.84 18.37 8.06
CA GLU A 229 -28.80 18.53 9.51
C GLU A 229 -28.89 17.16 10.21
N HIS A 230 -27.83 16.84 10.96
CA HIS A 230 -27.80 15.93 12.10
C HIS A 230 -28.24 14.47 11.85
N THR A 231 -27.41 13.73 11.11
CA THR A 231 -27.29 12.28 11.31
C THR A 231 -25.81 11.92 11.34
N THR A 232 -25.35 11.31 12.43
CA THR A 232 -23.99 10.80 12.60
C THR A 232 -23.70 9.77 11.50
N LYS A 233 -23.06 10.20 10.41
CA LYS A 233 -22.63 9.29 9.34
C LYS A 233 -21.51 8.40 9.89
N PRO A 234 -21.53 7.08 9.62
CA PRO A 234 -20.33 6.29 9.83
C PRO A 234 -19.29 6.74 8.79
N SER A 235 -18.23 7.38 9.26
CA SER A 235 -17.09 7.81 8.44
C SER A 235 -16.33 6.62 7.86
N GLU A 236 -16.55 5.45 8.43
CA GLU A 236 -15.79 4.24 8.18
C GLU A 236 -16.69 3.02 8.34
N LEU A 237 -16.57 2.08 7.40
CA LEU A 237 -17.20 0.77 7.45
C LEU A 237 -16.13 -0.30 7.42
N ILE A 238 -16.35 -1.35 8.22
CA ILE A 238 -15.48 -2.52 8.27
C ILE A 238 -16.27 -3.72 7.77
N HIS A 239 -15.78 -4.32 6.70
CA HIS A 239 -16.31 -5.55 6.12
C HIS A 239 -15.24 -6.63 6.12
N GLU A 240 -15.64 -7.88 6.26
CA GLU A 240 -14.76 -9.02 6.00
C GLU A 240 -15.15 -9.65 4.67
N LEU A 241 -14.17 -9.89 3.81
CA LEU A 241 -14.33 -10.50 2.49
C LEU A 241 -13.59 -11.85 2.48
N LEU A 242 -14.33 -12.93 2.18
CA LEU A 242 -13.78 -14.26 1.93
C LEU A 242 -13.78 -14.52 0.43
N ILE A 243 -12.60 -14.78 -0.11
CA ILE A 243 -12.36 -15.08 -1.51
C ILE A 243 -11.95 -16.54 -1.62
N TYR A 244 -12.79 -17.38 -2.22
CA TYR A 244 -12.47 -18.79 -2.45
C TYR A 244 -11.74 -18.95 -3.77
N LEU A 245 -10.56 -19.56 -3.72
CA LEU A 245 -9.73 -19.85 -4.88
C LEU A 245 -9.90 -21.31 -5.29
N LYS A 246 -9.82 -21.57 -6.59
CA LYS A 246 -9.75 -22.94 -7.10
C LYS A 246 -8.35 -23.50 -6.81
N ASP A 247 -8.27 -24.75 -6.35
CA ASP A 247 -7.04 -25.39 -5.88
C ASP A 247 -5.80 -25.03 -6.71
N LYS A 248 -4.83 -24.35 -6.08
CA LYS A 248 -3.52 -23.94 -6.65
C LYS A 248 -3.59 -22.97 -7.83
N THR A 249 -4.74 -22.39 -8.16
CA THR A 249 -4.85 -21.32 -9.15
C THR A 249 -5.28 -20.01 -8.49
N THR A 250 -5.09 -18.90 -9.20
CA THR A 250 -5.61 -17.60 -8.76
C THR A 250 -7.07 -17.40 -9.17
N GLU A 251 -7.75 -18.43 -9.69
CA GLU A 251 -9.13 -18.38 -10.20
C GLU A 251 -10.12 -18.27 -9.03
N ILE A 252 -10.97 -17.24 -9.08
CA ILE A 252 -11.93 -16.95 -8.02
C ILE A 252 -13.20 -17.75 -8.29
N THR A 253 -13.64 -18.55 -7.33
CA THR A 253 -14.81 -19.42 -7.48
C THR A 253 -16.04 -18.88 -6.75
N LYS A 254 -15.82 -18.20 -5.62
CA LYS A 254 -16.88 -17.71 -4.75
C LYS A 254 -16.39 -16.51 -3.93
N LEU A 255 -17.29 -15.58 -3.66
CA LEU A 255 -17.10 -14.45 -2.75
C LEU A 255 -18.17 -14.48 -1.67
N GLU A 256 -17.77 -14.23 -0.43
CA GLU A 256 -18.67 -14.03 0.71
C GLU A 256 -18.23 -12.78 1.46
N MET A 257 -19.20 -11.99 1.94
CA MET A 257 -18.92 -10.75 2.66
C MET A 257 -19.74 -10.67 3.94
N PHE A 258 -19.11 -10.11 4.98
CA PHE A 258 -19.68 -9.97 6.30
C PHE A 258 -19.47 -8.55 6.84
N PRO A 259 -20.54 -7.85 7.28
CA PRO A 259 -21.95 -8.24 7.14
C PRO A 259 -22.39 -8.33 5.68
N ASN A 260 -23.40 -9.17 5.39
CA ASN A 260 -23.99 -9.31 4.05
C ASN A 260 -25.04 -8.21 3.81
N ASP A 261 -24.63 -6.96 3.94
CA ASP A 261 -25.48 -5.79 3.79
C ASP A 261 -25.35 -5.12 2.41
N VAL A 262 -24.37 -5.53 1.62
CA VAL A 262 -24.08 -5.05 0.26
C VAL A 262 -24.07 -6.25 -0.71
N TYR A 263 -24.71 -6.10 -1.86
CA TYR A 263 -24.78 -7.15 -2.88
C TYR A 263 -23.50 -7.15 -3.74
N ILE A 264 -22.86 -8.32 -3.84
CA ILE A 264 -21.61 -8.51 -4.61
C ILE A 264 -21.68 -9.70 -5.59
N GLY A 265 -22.87 -10.28 -5.79
CA GLY A 265 -23.01 -11.53 -6.56
C GLY A 265 -22.66 -11.39 -8.04
N ASP A 266 -22.82 -10.19 -8.59
CA ASP A 266 -22.48 -9.81 -9.96
C ASP A 266 -20.97 -9.61 -10.19
N ILE A 267 -20.20 -9.34 -9.12
CA ILE A 267 -18.76 -9.05 -9.22
C ILE A 267 -17.98 -10.26 -9.74
N ILE A 268 -18.39 -11.48 -9.40
CA ILE A 268 -17.73 -12.71 -9.87
C ILE A 268 -17.87 -12.86 -11.38
N GLU A 269 -19.09 -12.71 -11.90
CA GLU A 269 -19.37 -12.80 -13.34
C GLU A 269 -18.62 -11.71 -14.14
N ALA A 270 -18.51 -10.52 -13.55
CA ALA A 270 -17.72 -9.43 -14.12
C ALA A 270 -16.20 -9.71 -14.06
N ALA A 271 -15.70 -10.35 -12.99
CA ALA A 271 -14.30 -10.76 -12.88
C ALA A 271 -13.91 -11.81 -13.94
N ASP A 272 -14.80 -12.77 -14.21
CA ASP A 272 -14.60 -13.77 -15.27
C ASP A 272 -14.58 -13.12 -16.67
N SER A 273 -15.47 -12.15 -16.90
CA SER A 273 -15.49 -11.36 -18.14
C SER A 273 -14.21 -10.52 -18.28
N PHE A 274 -13.74 -9.90 -17.19
CA PHE A 274 -12.50 -9.12 -17.16
C PHE A 274 -11.27 -10.00 -17.48
N ARG A 275 -11.22 -11.24 -16.97
CA ARG A 275 -10.18 -12.22 -17.35
C ARG A 275 -10.20 -12.52 -18.84
N GLN A 276 -11.37 -12.71 -19.44
CA GLN A 276 -11.48 -13.00 -20.88
C GLN A 276 -11.00 -11.82 -21.73
N VAL A 277 -11.37 -10.59 -21.35
CA VAL A 277 -10.92 -9.38 -22.07
C VAL A 277 -9.40 -9.22 -22.00
N ARG A 278 -8.77 -9.49 -20.85
CA ARG A 278 -7.32 -9.47 -20.71
C ARG A 278 -6.59 -10.49 -21.57
N LEU A 279 -7.15 -11.69 -21.75
CA LEU A 279 -6.55 -12.70 -22.62
C LEU A 279 -6.51 -12.24 -24.10
N HIS A 280 -7.31 -11.24 -24.47
CA HIS A 280 -7.42 -10.73 -25.84
C HIS A 280 -6.82 -9.33 -26.05
N SER A 281 -6.41 -8.63 -24.98
CA SER A 281 -5.84 -7.28 -25.06
C SER A 281 -4.34 -7.30 -24.78
N ALA A 282 -3.54 -6.70 -25.67
CA ALA A 282 -2.10 -6.52 -25.50
C ALA A 282 -1.74 -5.37 -24.54
N VAL A 283 -2.74 -4.80 -23.84
CA VAL A 283 -2.55 -3.69 -22.89
C VAL A 283 -2.11 -4.25 -21.54
N LEU A 284 -1.02 -3.71 -21.03
CA LEU A 284 -0.29 -4.03 -19.80
C LEU A 284 -1.12 -3.79 -18.53
N ASP A 285 -2.23 -4.50 -18.38
CA ASP A 285 -3.07 -4.39 -17.19
C ASP A 285 -2.49 -5.33 -16.11
N THR A 286 -1.57 -4.79 -15.29
CA THR A 286 -0.76 -5.52 -14.29
C THR A 286 -1.54 -5.93 -13.04
N ARG A 287 -2.77 -5.43 -12.85
CA ARG A 287 -3.57 -5.72 -11.63
C ARG A 287 -3.83 -7.21 -11.50
N SER A 288 -3.78 -7.82 -10.32
CA SER A 288 -4.25 -9.22 -10.21
C SER A 288 -5.79 -9.27 -10.27
N SER A 289 -6.38 -10.41 -10.66
CA SER A 289 -7.85 -10.57 -10.59
C SER A 289 -8.39 -10.39 -9.16
N VAL A 290 -7.58 -10.73 -8.15
CA VAL A 290 -7.91 -10.50 -6.73
C VAL A 290 -7.91 -9.00 -6.43
N GLN A 291 -6.89 -8.26 -6.88
CA GLN A 291 -6.82 -6.80 -6.71
C GLN A 291 -8.03 -6.11 -7.35
N TRP A 292 -8.41 -6.49 -8.57
CA TRP A 292 -9.58 -5.94 -9.24
C TRP A 292 -10.88 -6.22 -8.46
N VAL A 293 -11.06 -7.44 -7.95
CA VAL A 293 -12.23 -7.81 -7.15
C VAL A 293 -12.28 -7.00 -5.85
N VAL A 294 -11.17 -6.89 -5.13
CA VAL A 294 -11.10 -6.13 -3.87
C VAL A 294 -11.46 -4.66 -4.12
N ALA A 295 -10.90 -4.03 -5.14
CA ALA A 295 -11.22 -2.65 -5.51
C ALA A 295 -12.71 -2.50 -5.86
N LYS A 296 -13.29 -3.43 -6.62
CA LYS A 296 -14.71 -3.40 -6.98
C LYS A 296 -15.64 -3.62 -5.80
N VAL A 297 -15.26 -4.46 -4.83
CA VAL A 297 -16.02 -4.63 -3.59
C VAL A 297 -15.98 -3.35 -2.75
N GLN A 298 -14.81 -2.70 -2.60
CA GLN A 298 -14.70 -1.43 -1.88
C GLN A 298 -15.54 -0.32 -2.54
N ASP A 299 -15.47 -0.18 -3.87
CA ASP A 299 -16.30 0.78 -4.64
C ASP A 299 -17.80 0.50 -4.45
N ARG A 300 -18.20 -0.77 -4.47
CA ARG A 300 -19.58 -1.19 -4.21
C ARG A 300 -20.02 -0.84 -2.78
N ILE A 301 -19.17 -1.06 -1.77
CA ILE A 301 -19.47 -0.67 -0.37
C ILE A 301 -19.71 0.84 -0.27
N ILE A 302 -18.82 1.66 -0.86
CA ILE A 302 -18.95 3.12 -0.87
C ILE A 302 -20.27 3.52 -1.53
N THR A 303 -20.45 3.09 -2.77
CA THR A 303 -21.59 3.48 -3.59
C THR A 303 -22.92 3.05 -2.97
N THR A 304 -23.05 1.80 -2.52
CA THR A 304 -24.27 1.30 -1.87
C THR A 304 -24.56 2.04 -0.56
N THR A 305 -23.53 2.36 0.23
CA THR A 305 -23.70 3.13 1.47
C THR A 305 -24.20 4.54 1.19
N LEU A 306 -23.60 5.23 0.23
CA LEU A 306 -24.01 6.58 -0.18
C LEU A 306 -25.43 6.59 -0.74
N ARG A 307 -25.78 5.63 -1.61
CA ARG A 307 -27.14 5.47 -2.16
C ARG A 307 -28.17 5.28 -1.05
N LYS A 308 -27.91 4.36 -0.10
CA LYS A 308 -28.78 4.14 1.07
C LYS A 308 -28.93 5.41 1.90
N TYR A 309 -27.83 6.11 2.15
CA TYR A 309 -27.83 7.36 2.91
C TYR A 309 -28.74 8.41 2.26
N ILE A 310 -28.52 8.72 0.97
CA ILE A 310 -29.32 9.70 0.21
C ILE A 310 -30.80 9.31 0.21
N VAL A 311 -31.11 8.04 0.00
CA VAL A 311 -32.49 7.53 0.00
C VAL A 311 -33.15 7.69 1.37
N THR A 312 -32.41 7.46 2.45
CA THR A 312 -32.94 7.65 3.81
C THR A 312 -33.09 9.11 4.19
N SER A 313 -32.19 9.98 3.76
CA SER A 313 -32.20 11.40 4.07
C SER A 313 -33.18 12.21 3.21
N SER A 314 -33.52 11.70 2.02
CA SER A 314 -34.49 12.33 1.12
C SER A 314 -35.95 12.07 1.52
N LYS A 315 -36.21 11.31 2.59
CA LYS A 315 -37.57 11.03 3.07
C LYS A 315 -38.28 12.33 3.45
N THR A 316 -39.39 12.61 2.76
CA THR A 316 -40.25 13.74 3.08
C THR A 316 -41.58 13.22 3.63
N MET A 317 -42.41 14.11 4.17
CA MET A 317 -43.78 13.75 4.56
C MET A 317 -44.64 13.31 3.36
N ARG A 318 -44.22 13.61 2.13
CA ARG A 318 -44.97 13.33 0.89
C ARG A 318 -44.47 12.09 0.16
N HIS A 319 -43.19 11.77 0.28
CA HIS A 319 -42.56 10.69 -0.48
C HIS A 319 -41.76 9.79 0.43
N THR A 320 -41.91 8.48 0.25
CA THR A 320 -41.08 7.48 0.93
C THR A 320 -40.27 6.69 -0.09
N PHE A 321 -39.03 6.39 0.26
CA PHE A 321 -38.07 5.77 -0.66
C PHE A 321 -37.55 4.45 -0.10
N LYS A 322 -37.37 3.46 -0.98
CA LYS A 322 -36.70 2.19 -0.71
C LYS A 322 -35.67 1.91 -1.78
N TYR A 323 -34.44 1.58 -1.38
CA TYR A 323 -33.37 1.19 -2.28
C TYR A 323 -33.22 -0.32 -2.30
N TYR A 324 -33.14 -0.91 -3.49
CA TYR A 324 -32.88 -2.32 -3.72
C TYR A 324 -31.54 -2.46 -4.44
N ASP A 325 -30.55 -3.00 -3.74
CA ASP A 325 -29.16 -3.04 -4.20
C ASP A 325 -28.97 -3.98 -5.40
N LYS A 326 -29.59 -5.17 -5.35
CA LYS A 326 -29.48 -6.20 -6.39
C LYS A 326 -29.90 -5.73 -7.78
N ASP A 327 -30.97 -4.93 -7.84
CA ASP A 327 -31.55 -4.44 -9.10
C ASP A 327 -31.17 -2.97 -9.37
N GLU A 328 -30.30 -2.38 -8.53
CA GLU A 328 -29.93 -0.96 -8.54
C GLU A 328 -31.12 -0.03 -8.76
N THR A 329 -32.21 -0.31 -8.04
CA THR A 329 -33.50 0.35 -8.24
C THR A 329 -33.94 1.07 -6.97
N ILE A 330 -34.34 2.32 -7.12
CA ILE A 330 -35.00 3.09 -6.05
C ILE A 330 -36.51 3.06 -6.33
N VAL A 331 -37.28 2.58 -5.37
CA VAL A 331 -38.74 2.68 -5.39
C VAL A 331 -39.16 3.89 -4.57
N ALA A 332 -39.82 4.83 -5.23
CA ALA A 332 -40.40 6.02 -4.63
C ALA A 332 -41.92 5.89 -4.57
N HIS A 333 -42.47 5.91 -3.36
CA HIS A 333 -43.90 5.94 -3.12
C HIS A 333 -44.36 7.40 -3.13
N ILE A 334 -45.17 7.76 -4.13
CA ILE A 334 -45.69 9.11 -4.36
C ILE A 334 -47.13 9.20 -3.84
N ALA A 335 -47.53 10.41 -3.42
CA ALA A 335 -48.91 10.70 -3.03
C ALA A 335 -49.90 10.28 -4.13
N GLY A 336 -51.00 9.62 -3.74
CA GLY A 336 -51.99 9.07 -4.67
C GLY A 336 -51.86 7.57 -4.96
N GLY A 337 -50.99 6.87 -4.23
CA GLY A 337 -50.85 5.41 -4.35
C GLY A 337 -50.09 4.99 -5.61
N ILE A 338 -49.06 5.74 -5.99
CA ILE A 338 -48.28 5.46 -7.19
C ILE A 338 -46.83 5.21 -6.79
N ASP A 339 -46.28 4.12 -7.28
CA ASP A 339 -44.89 3.71 -7.08
C ASP A 339 -44.10 4.02 -8.36
N ALA A 340 -43.11 4.90 -8.23
CA ALA A 340 -42.14 5.18 -9.29
C ALA A 340 -40.88 4.32 -9.08
N PHE A 341 -40.52 3.55 -10.11
CA PHE A 341 -39.31 2.73 -10.13
C PHE A 341 -38.24 3.52 -10.87
N LEU A 342 -37.22 3.96 -10.14
CA LEU A 342 -36.09 4.68 -10.68
C LEU A 342 -34.92 3.71 -10.85
N LYS A 343 -34.37 3.63 -12.06
CA LYS A 343 -33.12 2.94 -12.32
C LYS A 343 -31.96 3.88 -11.99
N VAL A 344 -31.05 3.40 -11.14
CA VAL A 344 -29.83 4.10 -10.77
C VAL A 344 -28.76 3.78 -11.82
N SER A 345 -27.96 4.77 -12.18
CA SER A 345 -26.79 4.60 -13.03
C SER A 345 -25.57 4.28 -12.17
N ASP A 346 -24.63 3.49 -12.70
CA ASP A 346 -23.44 3.01 -11.99
C ASP A 346 -22.70 4.15 -11.28
N GLY A 347 -22.56 5.29 -11.95
CA GLY A 347 -21.89 6.48 -11.42
C GLY A 347 -22.67 7.29 -10.38
N TRP A 348 -23.99 7.10 -10.21
CA TRP A 348 -24.75 7.86 -9.21
C TRP A 348 -24.55 7.25 -7.80
N PRO A 349 -24.31 8.05 -6.75
CA PRO A 349 -24.41 9.52 -6.68
C PRO A 349 -23.09 10.29 -6.82
N LEU A 350 -21.96 9.61 -7.00
CA LEU A 350 -20.62 10.22 -6.96
C LEU A 350 -20.29 11.02 -8.22
N LEU A 351 -20.66 10.47 -9.38
CA LEU A 351 -20.51 11.10 -10.67
C LEU A 351 -21.78 11.87 -11.04
N ASN A 352 -21.64 12.79 -12.00
CA ASN A 352 -22.73 13.58 -12.58
C ASN A 352 -23.71 12.73 -13.44
N SER A 353 -24.04 11.52 -13.01
CA SER A 353 -24.91 10.59 -13.72
C SER A 353 -26.38 10.83 -13.36
N PRO A 354 -27.30 10.91 -14.34
CA PRO A 354 -28.72 11.13 -14.06
C PRO A 354 -29.41 9.86 -13.56
N LEU A 355 -30.45 10.03 -12.73
CA LEU A 355 -31.45 9.01 -12.45
C LEU A 355 -32.38 8.86 -13.66
N LYS A 356 -32.90 7.65 -13.88
CA LYS A 356 -33.85 7.37 -14.96
C LYS A 356 -35.14 6.79 -14.39
N LEU A 357 -36.29 7.33 -14.79
CA LEU A 357 -37.57 6.69 -14.51
C LEU A 357 -37.69 5.45 -15.41
N ALA A 358 -37.84 4.27 -14.78
CA ALA A 358 -37.93 2.99 -15.47
C ALA A 358 -39.38 2.51 -15.62
N SER A 359 -40.23 2.78 -14.63
CA SER A 359 -41.67 2.53 -14.74
C SER A 359 -42.46 3.23 -13.63
N LEU A 360 -43.77 3.37 -13.84
CA LEU A 360 -44.75 3.79 -12.84
C LEU A 360 -45.77 2.66 -12.64
N LYS A 361 -46.08 2.32 -11.40
CA LYS A 361 -47.12 1.34 -11.06
C LYS A 361 -48.05 1.91 -10.00
N ASN A 362 -49.29 1.45 -9.99
CA ASN A 362 -50.21 1.75 -8.91
C ASN A 362 -49.91 0.81 -7.73
N SER A 363 -49.83 1.35 -6.51
CA SER A 363 -49.58 0.59 -5.29
C SER A 363 -50.76 -0.30 -4.94
N ASP A 364 -51.98 0.13 -5.29
CA ASP A 364 -53.21 -0.62 -5.08
C ASP A 364 -53.67 -1.30 -6.38
N ASN A 365 -53.61 -2.63 -6.41
CA ASN A 365 -54.10 -3.49 -7.50
C ASN A 365 -55.62 -3.37 -7.78
N GLN A 366 -56.33 -2.38 -7.20
CA GLN A 366 -57.80 -2.29 -7.21
C GLN A 366 -58.40 -0.98 -7.77
N SER A 367 -57.62 0.01 -8.19
CA SER A 367 -58.19 1.24 -8.77
C SER A 367 -58.08 1.27 -10.30
N LYS A 368 -59.04 1.96 -10.95
CA LYS A 368 -59.08 2.19 -12.41
C LYS A 368 -57.68 2.56 -12.90
N GLY A 369 -57.08 1.66 -13.68
CA GLY A 369 -55.68 1.71 -14.04
C GLY A 369 -55.33 3.00 -14.77
N ILE A 370 -54.20 3.58 -14.37
CA ILE A 370 -53.51 4.59 -15.17
C ILE A 370 -53.29 3.98 -16.57
N SER A 371 -53.66 4.70 -17.63
CA SER A 371 -53.47 4.20 -19.00
C SER A 371 -51.98 3.96 -19.26
N LEU A 372 -51.66 2.87 -19.96
CA LEU A 372 -50.27 2.61 -20.39
C LEU A 372 -49.74 3.77 -21.26
N SER A 373 -50.61 4.45 -22.02
CA SER A 373 -50.24 5.66 -22.77
C SER A 373 -49.77 6.79 -21.87
N LEU A 374 -50.40 6.96 -20.70
CA LEU A 374 -50.03 7.97 -19.73
C LEU A 374 -48.67 7.64 -19.11
N ILE A 375 -48.46 6.37 -18.72
CA ILE A 375 -47.20 5.92 -18.13
C ILE A 375 -46.03 6.14 -19.09
N CYS A 376 -46.17 5.75 -20.35
CA CYS A 376 -45.14 5.95 -21.37
C CYS A 376 -44.82 7.44 -21.59
N LYS A 377 -45.85 8.30 -21.69
CA LYS A 377 -45.64 9.76 -21.83
C LYS A 377 -44.94 10.36 -20.61
N VAL A 378 -45.33 9.96 -19.41
CA VAL A 378 -44.70 10.44 -18.18
C VAL A 378 -43.24 9.96 -18.10
N GLU A 379 -42.96 8.72 -18.51
CA GLU A 379 -41.59 8.19 -18.59
C GLU A 379 -40.72 8.99 -19.57
N GLU A 380 -41.21 9.25 -20.78
CA GLU A 380 -40.49 10.02 -21.79
C GLU A 380 -40.22 11.46 -21.30
N LEU A 381 -41.25 12.13 -20.77
CA LEU A 381 -41.12 13.50 -20.28
C LEU A 381 -40.18 13.59 -19.07
N ALA A 382 -40.30 12.68 -18.11
CA ALA A 382 -39.41 12.66 -16.94
C ALA A 382 -37.96 12.40 -17.35
N ASN A 383 -37.72 11.48 -18.28
CA ASN A 383 -36.37 11.18 -18.77
C ASN A 383 -35.81 12.26 -19.71
N SER A 384 -36.63 13.22 -20.16
CA SER A 384 -36.19 14.40 -20.94
C SER A 384 -35.83 15.62 -20.08
N LEU A 385 -36.04 15.55 -18.75
CA LEU A 385 -35.69 16.61 -17.82
C LEU A 385 -34.18 16.87 -17.80
N ASP A 386 -33.81 18.07 -17.35
CA ASP A 386 -32.42 18.49 -17.24
C ASP A 386 -31.63 17.62 -16.26
N LEU A 387 -30.31 17.58 -16.46
CA LEU A 387 -29.40 16.74 -15.69
C LEU A 387 -29.45 17.05 -14.18
N GLN A 388 -29.55 18.33 -13.80
CA GLN A 388 -29.54 18.76 -12.41
C GLN A 388 -30.79 18.26 -11.66
N THR A 389 -31.96 18.39 -12.30
CA THR A 389 -33.22 17.84 -11.76
C THR A 389 -33.16 16.33 -11.62
N ARG A 390 -32.53 15.63 -12.58
CA ARG A 390 -32.41 14.16 -12.57
C ARG A 390 -31.32 13.60 -11.67
N GLN A 391 -30.40 14.43 -11.17
CA GLN A 391 -29.38 14.03 -10.20
C GLN A 391 -29.93 14.05 -8.77
N ASN A 392 -30.79 15.02 -8.46
CA ASN A 392 -31.40 15.16 -7.14
C ASN A 392 -32.62 14.24 -6.99
N LEU A 393 -32.55 13.26 -6.09
CA LEU A 393 -33.63 12.30 -5.90
C LEU A 393 -34.99 12.95 -5.56
N SER A 394 -35.01 13.90 -4.62
CA SER A 394 -36.26 14.59 -4.23
C SER A 394 -36.76 15.48 -5.36
N GLY A 395 -35.87 16.27 -5.96
CA GLY A 395 -36.21 17.17 -7.06
C GLY A 395 -36.76 16.43 -8.28
N PHE A 396 -36.18 15.27 -8.60
CA PHE A 396 -36.64 14.43 -9.69
C PHE A 396 -38.05 13.89 -9.44
N ILE A 397 -38.33 13.47 -8.21
CA ILE A 397 -39.64 12.90 -7.84
C ILE A 397 -40.72 13.97 -7.77
N ASP A 398 -40.39 15.17 -7.27
CA ASP A 398 -41.27 16.34 -7.34
C ASP A 398 -41.61 16.70 -8.79
N ALA A 399 -40.64 16.57 -9.71
CA ALA A 399 -40.85 16.82 -11.13
C ALA A 399 -41.72 15.73 -11.78
N ILE A 400 -41.51 14.46 -11.45
CA ILE A 400 -42.34 13.33 -11.90
C ILE A 400 -43.79 13.51 -11.43
N GLU A 401 -44.00 13.88 -10.17
CA GLU A 401 -45.34 14.15 -9.62
C GLU A 401 -46.04 15.28 -10.38
N LYS A 402 -45.33 16.38 -10.68
CA LYS A 402 -45.88 17.49 -11.48
C LYS A 402 -46.27 17.06 -12.90
N ILE A 403 -45.41 16.28 -13.58
CA ILE A 403 -45.69 15.76 -14.92
C ILE A 403 -46.91 14.85 -14.88
N LEU A 404 -47.01 13.97 -13.87
CA LEU A 404 -48.11 13.04 -13.70
C LEU A 404 -49.45 13.77 -13.49
N VAL A 405 -49.49 14.79 -12.63
CA VAL A 405 -50.69 15.61 -12.41
C VAL A 405 -51.11 16.36 -13.68
N HIS A 406 -50.14 16.92 -14.41
CA HIS A 406 -50.41 17.63 -15.66
C HIS A 406 -51.00 16.70 -16.73
N GLN A 407 -50.35 15.57 -16.99
CA GLN A 407 -50.77 14.63 -18.02
C GLN A 407 -52.13 13.96 -17.68
N THR A 408 -52.39 13.69 -16.40
CA THR A 408 -53.70 13.18 -15.95
C THR A 408 -54.83 14.19 -16.23
N ARG A 409 -54.57 15.48 -16.03
CA ARG A 409 -55.54 16.56 -16.34
C ARG A 409 -55.80 16.68 -17.84
N GLU A 410 -54.76 16.57 -18.67
CA GLU A 410 -54.89 16.61 -20.13
C GLU A 410 -55.69 15.43 -20.67
N GLU A 411 -55.45 14.21 -20.16
CA GLU A 411 -56.23 13.03 -20.56
C GLU A 411 -57.71 13.18 -20.19
N LEU A 412 -58.03 13.68 -19.00
CA LEU A 412 -59.42 13.97 -18.59
C LEU A 412 -60.10 14.98 -19.53
N GLN A 413 -59.39 16.04 -19.94
CA GLN A 413 -59.91 17.06 -20.86
C GLN A 413 -60.07 16.52 -22.31
N SER A 414 -59.21 15.60 -22.75
CA SER A 414 -59.34 14.95 -24.06
C SER A 414 -60.52 13.96 -24.13
N ASN A 415 -60.83 13.29 -23.01
CA ASN A 415 -61.97 12.37 -22.95
C ASN A 415 -63.31 13.12 -22.94
N ASP A 416 -63.39 14.27 -22.27
CA ASP A 416 -64.58 15.14 -22.29
C ASP A 416 -64.83 15.79 -23.66
N SER A 417 -63.77 16.08 -24.42
CA SER A 417 -63.89 16.65 -25.77
C SER A 417 -64.23 15.60 -26.85
N SER A 418 -63.98 14.31 -26.59
CA SER A 418 -64.35 13.20 -27.47
C SER A 418 -65.79 12.70 -27.28
N GLN A 419 -66.48 13.17 -26.22
CA GLN A 419 -67.88 12.83 -25.93
C GLN A 419 -68.89 13.90 -26.35
N LYS A 420 -68.46 14.91 -27.12
CA LYS A 420 -69.32 16.00 -27.60
C LYS A 420 -69.71 15.86 -29.07
#